data_AF-A0A4U2Z658-F1
#
_entry.id   AF-A0A4U2Z658-F1
#
_cell.length_a   1.000
_cell.length_b   1.000
_cell.length_c   1.000
_cell.angle_alpha   90.00
_cell.angle_beta   90.00
_cell.angle_gamma   90.00
#
_symmetry.space_group_name_H-M   'P 1'
#
loop_
_entity.id
_entity.type
_entity.pdbx_description
1 polymer ?
#
loop_
_entity_poly.entity_id
_entity_poly.type
_entity_poly.pdbx_seq_one_letter_code
_entity_poly.pdbx_strand_id
1 'polypeptide(L)'
;MKYLLIKSIFLFFVYPHFLNADVQLIKKENSDSNTTLLVIAGIHGDEPGSYFSASILATHYKINSKNLWIVPNLNQASIQKNSRGIHGDMNRKFSVIKNSDKDKKIVEEIKDIITQKSVSLVLNLHDGNGFYRKTDKGNIFNPNAWGQTCVIDQCDLNQTQPFGNLNTIALDIKDRINRRLIEDHHTFDVKNTNTKFDDEAMQLSLTYYAVTHNKPAFAIESSKNLPSLSQKVFYHLLAIEEFMNIMEIDFIREFDLDEKNIVKLLEEYGNLSINDNISINLTNIKKYLSFIPIKSESNVFKFSNPLGSVAREGRNFVAYIGNKKVVTLSPQYFKIGESCTDTFDVVVDGVKVTLNKTSDIIVNDDFNVIEQSGYRVNVIGFTSEGLNDESGVSIRLKDFDKRFSIDVNNRVYRVEFYKNNEFCHMSKVHFIQDHENE
;
A
#
# COMPACT_ATOMS: atom_id res chain seq x y z
N MET A 1 59.29 -16.40 -31.58
CA MET A 1 58.85 -15.71 -30.35
C MET A 1 57.33 -15.72 -30.34
N LYS A 2 56.72 -16.42 -29.37
CA LYS A 2 55.26 -16.66 -29.26
C LYS A 2 54.54 -15.35 -28.91
N TYR A 3 53.54 -14.97 -29.69
CA TYR A 3 52.58 -13.93 -29.31
C TYR A 3 51.63 -14.49 -28.24
N LEU A 4 51.65 -13.91 -27.05
CA LEU A 4 50.74 -14.23 -25.94
C LEU A 4 49.48 -13.35 -26.09
N LEU A 5 48.36 -13.96 -26.50
CA LEU A 5 47.05 -13.32 -26.46
C LEU A 5 46.58 -13.26 -25.00
N ILE A 6 46.64 -12.09 -24.37
CA ILE A 6 46.02 -11.86 -23.07
C ILE A 6 44.52 -11.61 -23.31
N LYS A 7 43.69 -12.61 -23.00
CA LYS A 7 42.24 -12.47 -22.91
C LYS A 7 41.91 -11.63 -21.67
N SER A 8 41.55 -10.36 -21.88
CA SER A 8 40.91 -9.56 -20.84
C SER A 8 39.49 -10.08 -20.59
N ILE A 9 39.32 -10.80 -19.47
CA ILE A 9 38.01 -11.19 -18.94
C ILE A 9 37.41 -9.93 -18.30
N PHE A 10 36.46 -9.31 -18.98
CA PHE A 10 35.66 -8.21 -18.42
C PHE A 10 34.64 -8.82 -17.46
N LEU A 11 34.95 -8.80 -16.15
CA LEU A 11 34.02 -9.20 -15.11
C LEU A 11 32.95 -8.11 -15.00
N PHE A 12 31.75 -8.36 -15.56
CA PHE A 12 30.58 -7.52 -15.32
C PHE A 12 30.18 -7.67 -13.85
N PHE A 13 30.59 -6.70 -13.02
CA PHE A 13 30.01 -6.52 -11.70
C PHE A 13 28.58 -6.02 -11.89
N VAL A 14 27.61 -6.92 -11.82
CA VAL A 14 26.21 -6.57 -11.62
C VAL A 14 26.11 -6.01 -10.21
N TYR A 15 26.14 -4.68 -10.08
CA TYR A 15 25.77 -4.04 -8.83
C TYR A 15 24.30 -4.37 -8.56
N PRO A 16 23.96 -5.00 -7.42
CA PRO A 16 22.56 -5.04 -7.01
C PRO A 16 22.10 -3.60 -6.83
N HIS A 17 21.08 -3.19 -7.58
CA HIS A 17 20.35 -1.99 -7.24
C HIS A 17 19.80 -2.17 -5.83
N PHE A 18 20.40 -1.46 -4.88
CA PHE A 18 19.81 -1.26 -3.57
C PHE A 18 18.49 -0.53 -3.81
N LEU A 19 17.37 -1.24 -3.63
CA LEU A 19 16.11 -0.59 -3.30
C LEU A 19 16.41 0.23 -2.04
N ASN A 20 16.33 1.56 -2.13
CA ASN A 20 16.48 2.43 -0.98
C ASN A 20 15.44 2.01 0.06
N ALA A 21 15.93 1.44 1.16
CA ALA A 21 15.12 1.10 2.32
C ALA A 21 14.87 2.38 3.09
N ASP A 22 13.81 3.10 2.74
CA ASP A 22 13.32 4.25 3.51
C ASP A 22 11.96 3.85 4.09
N VAL A 23 11.80 3.95 5.41
CA VAL A 23 10.51 3.69 6.07
C VAL A 23 9.47 4.67 5.53
N GLN A 24 8.34 4.15 5.06
CA GLN A 24 7.22 5.00 4.68
C GLN A 24 6.49 5.48 5.94
N LEU A 25 6.81 6.68 6.41
CA LEU A 25 6.12 7.34 7.51
C LEU A 25 5.11 8.38 7.00
N ILE A 26 3.82 8.11 7.19
CA ILE A 26 2.73 9.03 6.86
C ILE A 26 2.35 9.78 8.13
N LYS A 27 2.45 11.10 8.10
CA LYS A 27 2.13 11.97 9.23
C LYS A 27 0.84 12.75 8.98
N LYS A 28 -0.15 12.59 9.84
CA LYS A 28 -1.36 13.41 9.92
C LYS A 28 -1.24 14.25 11.19
N GLU A 29 -0.66 15.43 11.07
CA GLU A 29 -0.32 16.31 12.19
C GLU A 29 -1.24 17.54 12.26
N ASN A 30 -1.53 17.97 13.47
CA ASN A 30 -2.22 19.21 13.80
C ASN A 30 -1.36 20.02 14.79
N SER A 31 -1.44 21.35 14.71
CA SER A 31 -0.63 22.25 15.54
C SER A 31 -1.13 22.42 16.98
N ASP A 32 -2.23 21.76 17.33
CA ASP A 32 -2.95 21.89 18.59
C ASP A 32 -2.33 21.05 19.73
N SER A 33 -1.51 20.05 19.41
CA SER A 33 -0.93 19.16 20.41
C SER A 33 0.34 18.45 19.94
N ASN A 34 1.17 18.07 20.91
CA ASN A 34 2.29 17.15 20.71
C ASN A 34 1.91 15.69 21.02
N THR A 35 0.62 15.39 21.23
CA THR A 35 0.14 14.02 21.47
C THR A 35 0.05 13.27 20.15
N THR A 36 0.81 12.19 20.00
CA THR A 36 0.83 11.40 18.76
C THR A 36 0.62 9.92 19.02
N LEU A 37 -0.37 9.35 18.34
CA LEU A 37 -0.50 7.91 18.18
C LEU A 37 0.36 7.44 17.00
N LEU A 38 1.30 6.53 17.24
CA LEU A 38 2.09 5.89 16.19
C LEU A 38 1.55 4.49 15.92
N VAL A 39 1.01 4.25 14.72
CA VAL A 39 0.53 2.95 14.26
C VAL A 39 1.55 2.35 13.31
N ILE A 40 2.06 1.17 13.65
CA ILE A 40 3.03 0.41 12.83
C ILE A 40 2.38 -0.90 12.41
N ALA A 41 2.45 -1.21 11.12
CA ALA A 41 1.86 -2.40 10.53
C ALA A 41 2.79 -3.07 9.52
N GLY A 42 2.49 -4.32 9.20
CA GLY A 42 3.19 -5.05 8.16
C GLY A 42 4.65 -5.37 8.50
N ILE A 43 4.97 -5.55 9.78
CA ILE A 43 6.26 -6.10 10.21
C ILE A 43 6.44 -7.54 9.72
N HIS A 44 5.33 -8.28 9.62
CA HIS A 44 5.24 -9.55 8.91
C HIS A 44 4.43 -9.41 7.62
N GLY A 45 4.91 -10.04 6.55
CA GLY A 45 4.28 -9.92 5.23
C GLY A 45 3.05 -10.80 5.02
N ASP A 46 2.84 -11.81 5.86
CA ASP A 46 1.73 -12.76 5.80
C ASP A 46 0.58 -12.39 6.75
N GLU A 47 0.52 -11.15 7.21
CA GLU A 47 -0.47 -10.62 8.17
C GLU A 47 -1.27 -9.47 7.54
N PRO A 48 -2.11 -9.75 6.52
CA PRO A 48 -2.77 -8.74 5.70
C PRO A 48 -3.77 -7.87 6.43
N GLY A 49 -4.39 -8.34 7.52
CA GLY A 49 -5.26 -7.51 8.34
C GLY A 49 -4.55 -6.25 8.80
N SER A 50 -3.32 -6.39 9.28
CA SER A 50 -2.49 -5.29 9.80
C SER A 50 -2.21 -4.19 8.77
N TYR A 51 -1.64 -4.54 7.61
CA TYR A 51 -1.17 -3.53 6.66
C TYR A 51 -2.31 -2.96 5.82
N PHE A 52 -3.38 -3.73 5.55
CA PHE A 52 -4.56 -3.18 4.89
C PHE A 52 -5.34 -2.21 5.81
N SER A 53 -5.42 -2.46 7.12
CA SER A 53 -6.02 -1.48 8.03
C SER A 53 -5.20 -0.19 8.10
N ALA A 54 -3.87 -0.28 8.15
CA ALA A 54 -3.01 0.89 8.14
C ALA A 54 -3.08 1.69 6.82
N SER A 55 -3.26 1.00 5.68
CA SER A 55 -3.53 1.63 4.38
C SER A 55 -4.84 2.42 4.40
N ILE A 56 -5.93 1.79 4.84
CA ILE A 56 -7.26 2.45 4.93
C ILE A 56 -7.22 3.62 5.91
N LEU A 57 -6.53 3.47 7.04
CA LEU A 57 -6.30 4.55 8.00
C LEU A 57 -5.56 5.73 7.36
N ALA A 58 -4.58 5.47 6.50
CA ALA A 58 -3.83 6.51 5.81
C ALA A 58 -4.67 7.23 4.74
N THR A 59 -5.56 6.54 4.03
CA THR A 59 -6.26 7.10 2.86
C THR A 59 -7.69 7.59 3.15
N HIS A 60 -8.39 7.03 4.14
CA HIS A 60 -9.83 7.32 4.37
C HIS A 60 -10.14 7.95 5.74
N TYR A 61 -9.13 8.27 6.55
CA TYR A 61 -9.31 9.00 7.81
C TYR A 61 -8.72 10.40 7.71
N LYS A 62 -9.48 11.38 8.20
CA LYS A 62 -9.01 12.74 8.46
C LYS A 62 -8.91 12.94 9.97
N ILE A 63 -7.75 13.42 10.41
CA ILE A 63 -7.44 13.68 11.82
C ILE A 63 -7.59 15.18 12.05
N ASN A 64 -8.49 15.56 12.95
CA ASN A 64 -8.91 16.94 13.17
C ASN A 64 -8.27 17.57 14.41
N SER A 65 -7.75 16.77 15.34
CA SER A 65 -7.01 17.22 16.51
C SER A 65 -5.88 16.25 16.84
N LYS A 66 -4.83 16.74 17.51
CA LYS A 66 -3.63 15.95 17.85
C LYS A 66 -3.03 15.27 16.60
N ASN A 67 -2.25 14.20 16.77
CA ASN A 67 -1.49 13.62 15.67
C ASN A 67 -1.67 12.11 15.55
N LEU A 68 -1.66 11.63 14.30
CA LEU A 68 -1.58 10.23 13.95
C LEU A 68 -0.43 10.02 12.97
N TRP A 69 0.52 9.15 13.34
CA TRP A 69 1.61 8.73 12.48
C TRP A 69 1.43 7.26 12.10
N ILE A 70 1.67 6.92 10.84
CA ILE A 70 1.36 5.60 10.29
C ILE A 70 2.56 5.08 9.51
N VAL A 71 3.01 3.87 9.85
CA VAL A 71 3.94 3.06 9.06
C VAL A 71 3.14 1.86 8.51
N PRO A 72 2.65 1.92 7.26
CA PRO A 72 1.67 0.94 6.78
C PRO A 72 2.30 -0.37 6.29
N ASN A 73 3.59 -0.38 5.95
CA ASN A 73 4.23 -1.45 5.18
C ASN A 73 5.67 -1.72 5.63
N LEU A 74 5.91 -1.82 6.95
CA LEU A 74 7.25 -1.88 7.54
C LEU A 74 8.18 -2.87 6.83
N ASN A 75 7.69 -4.06 6.49
CA ASN A 75 8.43 -5.08 5.77
C ASN A 75 7.90 -5.28 4.34
N GLN A 76 7.89 -4.22 3.52
CA GLN A 76 7.29 -4.18 2.18
C GLN A 76 7.73 -5.37 1.29
N ALA A 77 9.00 -5.76 1.33
CA ALA A 77 9.51 -6.87 0.53
C ALA A 77 8.93 -8.23 0.98
N SER A 78 8.67 -8.42 2.27
CA SER A 78 7.99 -9.60 2.79
C SER A 78 6.49 -9.57 2.49
N ILE A 79 5.86 -8.40 2.59
CA ILE A 79 4.45 -8.18 2.23
C ILE A 79 4.20 -8.57 0.77
N GLN A 80 5.00 -8.06 -0.17
CA GLN A 80 4.89 -8.36 -1.60
C GLN A 80 5.00 -9.88 -1.87
N LYS A 81 5.82 -10.58 -1.10
CA LYS A 81 6.03 -12.04 -1.21
C LYS A 81 5.06 -12.87 -0.39
N ASN A 82 4.13 -12.24 0.33
CA ASN A 82 3.21 -12.89 1.27
C ASN A 82 3.93 -13.86 2.22
N SER A 83 5.08 -13.43 2.75
CA SER A 83 5.93 -14.22 3.64
C SER A 83 6.08 -13.52 4.96
N ARG A 84 6.15 -14.27 6.07
CA ARG A 84 6.34 -13.69 7.41
C ARG A 84 7.55 -12.77 7.47
N GLY A 85 8.68 -13.17 6.89
CA GLY A 85 9.91 -12.37 6.93
C GLY A 85 10.98 -12.98 6.05
N ILE A 86 11.27 -12.34 4.91
CA ILE A 86 12.19 -12.88 3.90
C ILE A 86 13.66 -12.81 4.33
N HIS A 87 13.94 -12.07 5.41
CA HIS A 87 15.26 -11.90 6.02
C HIS A 87 15.25 -12.37 7.48
N GLY A 88 14.29 -13.24 7.86
CA GLY A 88 14.02 -13.64 9.24
C GLY A 88 12.86 -12.86 9.86
N ASP A 89 12.49 -13.22 11.09
CA ASP A 89 11.44 -12.52 11.84
C ASP A 89 11.93 -11.12 12.26
N MET A 90 11.38 -10.09 11.63
CA MET A 90 11.78 -8.69 11.89
C MET A 90 11.41 -8.25 13.31
N ASN A 91 10.36 -8.82 13.90
CA ASN A 91 9.95 -8.55 15.29
C ASN A 91 10.82 -9.30 16.32
N ARG A 92 11.98 -9.84 15.90
CA ARG A 92 13.05 -10.35 16.79
C ARG A 92 14.35 -9.57 16.66
N LYS A 93 14.30 -8.38 16.06
CA LYS A 93 15.48 -7.57 15.72
C LYS A 93 15.58 -6.25 16.50
N PHE A 94 14.67 -5.99 17.43
CA PHE A 94 14.60 -4.71 18.14
C PHE A 94 15.51 -4.62 19.38
N SER A 95 16.15 -5.72 19.79
CA SER A 95 17.24 -5.69 20.78
C SER A 95 18.61 -5.58 20.07
N VAL A 96 19.31 -6.70 19.88
CA VAL A 96 20.58 -6.79 19.16
C VAL A 96 20.36 -7.24 17.71
N ILE A 97 20.92 -6.49 16.76
CA ILE A 97 20.88 -6.82 15.32
C ILE A 97 22.30 -6.86 14.75
N LYS A 98 22.57 -7.85 13.88
CA LYS A 98 23.88 -7.97 13.20
C LYS A 98 24.05 -6.84 12.18
N ASN A 99 25.27 -6.31 12.06
CA ASN A 99 25.59 -5.25 11.09
C ASN A 99 25.31 -5.65 9.63
N SER A 100 25.35 -6.94 9.32
CA SER A 100 25.08 -7.47 7.97
C SER A 100 23.61 -7.83 7.72
N ASP A 101 22.72 -7.65 8.71
CA ASP A 101 21.30 -7.94 8.54
C ASP A 101 20.65 -6.92 7.59
N LYS A 102 19.90 -7.42 6.60
CA LYS A 102 19.28 -6.59 5.56
C LYS A 102 18.18 -5.68 6.12
N ASP A 103 17.60 -6.03 7.25
CA ASP A 103 16.55 -5.24 7.91
C ASP A 103 17.12 -4.16 8.81
N LYS A 104 18.44 -4.09 9.01
CA LYS A 104 19.08 -3.24 10.01
C LYS A 104 18.70 -1.76 9.89
N LYS A 105 18.84 -1.20 8.68
CA LYS A 105 18.53 0.22 8.44
C LYS A 105 17.07 0.54 8.80
N ILE A 106 16.13 -0.31 8.38
CA ILE A 106 14.70 -0.16 8.65
C ILE A 106 14.41 -0.25 10.14
N VAL A 107 15.00 -1.23 10.83
CA VAL A 107 14.82 -1.41 12.29
C VAL A 107 15.37 -0.21 13.06
N GLU A 108 16.55 0.29 12.71
CA GLU A 108 17.14 1.48 13.32
C GLU A 108 16.27 2.73 13.09
N GLU A 109 15.77 2.93 11.87
CA GLU A 109 14.86 4.04 11.56
C GLU A 109 13.55 3.98 12.36
N ILE A 110 12.96 2.79 12.54
CA ILE A 110 11.77 2.63 13.39
C ILE A 110 12.08 2.88 14.87
N LYS A 111 13.24 2.44 15.37
CA LYS A 111 13.67 2.73 16.74
C LYS A 111 13.77 4.24 16.97
N ASP A 112 14.34 4.96 16.01
CA ASP A 112 14.44 6.42 16.05
C ASP A 112 13.05 7.07 16.03
N ILE A 113 12.13 6.59 15.18
CA ILE A 113 10.73 7.07 15.14
C ILE A 113 10.01 6.84 16.47
N ILE A 114 10.09 5.63 17.04
CA ILE A 114 9.45 5.26 18.31
C ILE A 114 9.91 6.17 19.45
N THR A 115 11.20 6.51 19.50
CA THR A 115 11.79 7.28 20.59
C THR A 115 11.60 8.79 20.46
N GLN A 116 11.02 9.29 19.36
CA GLN A 116 10.76 10.72 19.18
C GLN A 116 9.87 11.27 20.31
N LYS A 117 10.16 12.49 20.75
CA LYS A 117 9.43 13.13 21.87
C LYS A 117 7.94 13.32 21.58
N SER A 118 7.57 13.54 20.32
CA SER A 118 6.17 13.70 19.90
C SER A 118 5.37 12.40 19.96
N VAL A 119 6.01 11.22 19.90
CA VAL A 119 5.30 9.93 19.98
C VAL A 119 4.87 9.67 21.42
N SER A 120 3.56 9.61 21.66
CA SER A 120 2.97 9.43 22.99
C SER A 120 2.51 8.00 23.26
N LEU A 121 2.13 7.26 22.22
CA LEU A 121 1.72 5.86 22.32
C LEU A 121 2.02 5.14 20.99
N VAL A 122 2.47 3.89 21.08
CA VAL A 122 2.78 3.03 19.93
C VAL A 122 1.80 1.85 19.86
N LEU A 123 1.19 1.65 18.69
CA LEU A 123 0.44 0.44 18.35
C LEU A 123 1.17 -0.34 17.28
N ASN A 124 1.40 -1.62 17.53
CA ASN A 124 1.94 -2.56 16.55
C ASN A 124 0.84 -3.54 16.13
N LEU A 125 0.47 -3.53 14.86
CA LEU A 125 -0.64 -4.35 14.35
C LEU A 125 -0.11 -5.68 13.79
N HIS A 126 -0.76 -6.77 14.17
CA HIS A 126 -0.43 -8.13 13.74
C HIS A 126 -1.69 -8.94 13.44
N ASP A 127 -1.52 -10.02 12.67
CA ASP A 127 -2.53 -11.08 12.63
C ASP A 127 -2.00 -12.31 13.36
N GLY A 128 -2.64 -12.67 14.47
CA GLY A 128 -2.23 -13.74 15.37
C GLY A 128 -2.95 -15.05 15.10
N ASN A 129 -2.28 -16.19 15.26
CA ASN A 129 -2.94 -17.49 15.10
C ASN A 129 -3.94 -17.77 16.23
N GLY A 130 -5.06 -18.44 15.92
CA GLY A 130 -6.10 -18.82 16.86
C GLY A 130 -6.84 -17.64 17.49
N PHE A 131 -7.62 -17.93 18.52
CA PHE A 131 -8.37 -17.01 19.35
C PHE A 131 -7.89 -17.21 20.78
N TYR A 132 -7.22 -16.21 21.34
CA TYR A 132 -6.71 -16.31 22.70
C TYR A 132 -7.84 -16.50 23.71
N ARG A 133 -7.64 -17.44 24.62
CA ARG A 133 -8.50 -17.67 25.78
C ARG A 133 -7.62 -17.96 26.99
N LYS A 134 -8.01 -17.46 28.16
CA LYS A 134 -7.29 -17.74 29.43
C LYS A 134 -7.25 -19.22 29.78
N THR A 135 -8.22 -20.00 29.30
CA THR A 135 -8.27 -21.45 29.47
C THR A 135 -8.33 -22.14 28.12
N ASP A 136 -7.79 -23.35 28.05
CA ASP A 136 -7.87 -24.17 26.85
C ASP A 136 -9.32 -24.61 26.60
N LYS A 137 -9.82 -24.32 25.40
CA LYS A 137 -11.15 -24.65 24.90
C LYS A 137 -11.10 -25.31 23.51
N GLY A 138 -9.93 -25.81 23.12
CA GLY A 138 -9.70 -26.53 21.88
C GLY A 138 -8.62 -25.93 20.99
N ASN A 139 -8.47 -26.53 19.80
CA ASN A 139 -7.27 -26.36 18.97
C ASN A 139 -6.96 -24.91 18.59
N ILE A 140 -7.98 -24.09 18.34
CA ILE A 140 -7.81 -22.67 18.00
C ILE A 140 -8.26 -21.73 19.11
N PHE A 141 -8.80 -22.23 20.23
CA PHE A 141 -9.27 -21.40 21.36
C PHE A 141 -8.48 -21.75 22.62
N ASN A 142 -7.32 -21.12 22.84
CA ASN A 142 -6.41 -21.52 23.92
C ASN A 142 -5.45 -20.39 24.36
N PRO A 143 -4.70 -20.57 25.47
CA PRO A 143 -3.79 -19.54 25.99
C PRO A 143 -2.57 -19.25 25.10
N ASN A 144 -2.20 -20.19 24.22
CA ASN A 144 -1.05 -20.04 23.33
C ASN A 144 -1.39 -19.25 22.06
N ALA A 145 -2.68 -19.10 21.74
CA ALA A 145 -3.13 -18.27 20.64
C ALA A 145 -2.83 -16.78 20.89
N TRP A 146 -2.80 -16.02 19.79
CA TRP A 146 -2.54 -14.58 19.77
C TRP A 146 -3.73 -13.79 19.27
N GLY A 147 -4.54 -14.35 18.37
CA GLY A 147 -5.63 -13.60 17.76
C GLY A 147 -6.71 -13.16 18.74
N GLN A 148 -7.33 -12.03 18.42
CA GLN A 148 -8.26 -11.28 19.26
C GLN A 148 -7.64 -10.91 20.61
N THR A 149 -6.46 -10.28 20.60
CA THR A 149 -5.85 -9.77 21.85
C THR A 149 -5.37 -8.33 21.74
N CYS A 150 -5.43 -7.66 22.88
CA CYS A 150 -4.59 -6.50 23.18
C CYS A 150 -3.42 -7.00 24.03
N VAL A 151 -2.22 -6.97 23.45
CA VAL A 151 -1.00 -7.48 24.07
C VAL A 151 -0.24 -6.33 24.73
N ILE A 152 0.21 -6.56 25.96
CA ILE A 152 1.08 -5.65 26.71
C ILE A 152 2.30 -6.39 27.24
N ASP A 153 3.44 -5.71 27.28
CA ASP A 153 4.70 -6.27 27.79
C ASP A 153 4.79 -6.24 29.33
N GLN A 154 4.08 -5.30 29.96
CA GLN A 154 4.05 -5.05 31.40
C GLN A 154 2.79 -4.27 31.77
N CYS A 155 2.40 -4.27 33.06
CA CYS A 155 1.17 -3.59 33.49
C CYS A 155 1.28 -2.06 33.47
N ASP A 156 2.41 -1.52 33.90
CA ASP A 156 2.65 -0.10 34.05
C ASP A 156 4.07 0.24 33.60
N LEU A 157 4.28 1.43 33.06
CA LEU A 157 5.62 1.94 32.78
C LEU A 157 6.33 2.34 34.08
N ASN A 158 7.66 2.30 34.05
CA ASN A 158 8.48 2.64 35.23
C ASN A 158 8.36 4.11 35.64
N GLN A 159 8.03 4.98 34.69
CA GLN A 159 7.84 6.41 34.92
C GLN A 159 6.35 6.76 34.86
N THR A 160 5.90 7.58 35.81
CA THR A 160 4.55 8.14 35.79
C THR A 160 4.44 9.16 34.65
N GLN A 161 3.59 8.86 33.68
CA GLN A 161 3.37 9.69 32.50
C GLN A 161 2.01 9.38 31.86
N PRO A 162 1.50 10.23 30.96
CA PRO A 162 0.29 9.94 30.20
C PRO A 162 0.36 8.57 29.53
N PHE A 163 -0.74 7.83 29.63
CA PHE A 163 -0.90 6.48 29.08
C PHE A 163 0.06 5.41 29.64
N GLY A 164 0.75 5.68 30.75
CA GLY A 164 1.69 4.74 31.36
C GLY A 164 1.04 3.52 32.04
N ASN A 165 -0.27 3.53 32.27
CA ASN A 165 -1.05 2.46 32.92
C ASN A 165 -1.58 1.42 31.91
N LEU A 166 -0.66 0.70 31.26
CA LEU A 166 -0.93 -0.17 30.11
C LEU A 166 -2.05 -1.20 30.36
N ASN A 167 -2.05 -1.88 31.50
CA ASN A 167 -3.08 -2.88 31.80
C ASN A 167 -4.49 -2.27 31.90
N THR A 168 -4.61 -1.07 32.45
CA THR A 168 -5.90 -0.38 32.56
C THR A 168 -6.42 0.00 31.18
N ILE A 169 -5.55 0.55 30.33
CA ILE A 169 -5.90 0.91 28.94
C ILE A 169 -6.27 -0.34 28.14
N ALA A 170 -5.48 -1.41 28.24
CA ALA A 170 -5.75 -2.65 27.52
C ALA A 170 -7.10 -3.27 27.91
N LEU A 171 -7.47 -3.22 29.21
CA LEU A 171 -8.77 -3.69 29.68
C LEU A 171 -9.92 -2.83 29.15
N ASP A 172 -9.79 -1.50 29.15
CA ASP A 172 -10.80 -0.59 28.60
C ASP A 172 -10.99 -0.80 27.08
N ILE A 173 -9.88 -0.88 26.33
CA ILE A 173 -9.90 -1.20 24.89
C ILE A 173 -10.62 -2.52 24.63
N LYS A 174 -10.26 -3.58 25.37
CA LYS A 174 -10.89 -4.89 25.28
C LYS A 174 -12.41 -4.79 25.52
N ASP A 175 -12.84 -4.08 26.56
CA ASP A 175 -14.26 -3.93 26.87
C ASP A 175 -15.01 -3.10 25.80
N ARG A 176 -14.38 -2.08 25.21
CA ARG A 176 -14.95 -1.27 24.12
C ARG A 176 -15.12 -2.06 22.83
N ILE A 177 -14.08 -2.78 22.41
CA ILE A 177 -14.12 -3.63 21.20
C ILE A 177 -15.18 -4.71 21.35
N ASN A 178 -15.28 -5.34 22.52
CA ASN A 178 -16.24 -6.42 22.79
C ASN A 178 -17.72 -5.99 22.74
N ARG A 179 -18.03 -4.68 22.68
CA ARG A 179 -19.39 -4.17 22.46
C ARG A 179 -19.79 -4.15 20.99
N ARG A 180 -18.84 -4.34 20.07
CA ARG A 180 -19.03 -4.21 18.62
C ARG A 180 -18.52 -5.45 17.87
N LEU A 181 -18.66 -6.63 18.48
CA LEU A 181 -18.27 -7.88 17.85
C LEU A 181 -19.15 -8.20 16.64
N ILE A 182 -18.53 -8.71 15.58
CA ILE A 182 -19.23 -9.31 14.44
C ILE A 182 -19.88 -10.63 14.87
N GLU A 183 -19.14 -11.45 15.61
CA GLU A 183 -19.63 -12.68 16.23
C GLU A 183 -19.15 -12.77 17.67
N ASP A 184 -19.96 -13.32 18.57
CA ASP A 184 -19.64 -13.43 20.01
C ASP A 184 -18.30 -14.12 20.25
N HIS A 185 -17.97 -15.14 19.46
CA HIS A 185 -16.74 -15.89 19.61
C HIS A 185 -15.49 -15.12 19.14
N HIS A 186 -15.62 -13.93 18.54
CA HIS A 186 -14.50 -13.03 18.23
C HIS A 186 -14.09 -12.14 19.42
N THR A 187 -14.63 -12.40 20.61
CA THR A 187 -14.29 -11.71 21.86
C THR A 187 -12.77 -11.55 22.02
N PHE A 188 -12.36 -10.32 22.32
CA PHE A 188 -11.01 -9.92 22.70
C PHE A 188 -10.73 -10.16 24.18
N ASP A 189 -9.47 -10.44 24.51
CA ASP A 189 -8.95 -10.40 25.88
C ASP A 189 -7.60 -9.65 25.93
N VAL A 190 -7.11 -9.38 27.13
CA VAL A 190 -5.77 -8.82 27.35
C VAL A 190 -4.78 -9.96 27.57
N LYS A 191 -3.66 -9.93 26.83
CA LYS A 191 -2.53 -10.84 27.01
C LYS A 191 -1.32 -10.05 27.52
N ASN A 192 -1.04 -10.17 28.81
CA ASN A 192 0.20 -9.66 29.37
C ASN A 192 1.29 -10.73 29.22
N THR A 193 2.32 -10.45 28.43
CA THR A 193 3.44 -11.38 28.19
C THR A 193 4.45 -11.37 29.33
N ASN A 194 4.35 -10.41 30.26
CA ASN A 194 5.31 -10.21 31.35
C ASN A 194 6.76 -10.26 30.84
N THR A 195 7.01 -9.58 29.71
CA THR A 195 8.10 -9.86 28.77
C THR A 195 9.47 -9.90 29.44
N LYS A 196 9.72 -8.99 30.39
CA LYS A 196 11.00 -8.91 31.10
C LYS A 196 11.36 -10.20 31.84
N PHE A 197 10.37 -10.94 32.32
CA PHE A 197 10.58 -12.08 33.22
C PHE A 197 10.26 -13.42 32.56
N ASP A 198 9.26 -13.46 31.67
CA ASP A 198 8.66 -14.74 31.25
C ASP A 198 8.80 -15.05 29.75
N ASP A 199 9.16 -14.08 28.90
CA ASP A 199 9.18 -14.27 27.44
C ASP A 199 10.45 -13.69 26.78
N GLU A 200 11.49 -14.54 26.71
CA GLU A 200 12.77 -14.20 26.07
C GLU A 200 12.63 -13.81 24.58
N ALA A 201 11.64 -14.37 23.88
CA ALA A 201 11.42 -14.05 22.48
C ALA A 201 10.83 -12.64 22.32
N MET A 202 9.89 -12.25 23.20
CA MET A 202 9.31 -10.91 23.22
C MET A 202 10.30 -9.83 23.67
N GLN A 203 11.37 -10.17 24.39
CA GLN A 203 12.43 -9.21 24.73
C GLN A 203 13.15 -8.65 23.50
N LEU A 204 12.99 -9.28 22.34
CA LEU A 204 13.55 -8.85 21.06
C LEU A 204 12.55 -8.06 20.19
N SER A 205 11.33 -7.82 20.71
CA SER A 205 10.20 -7.26 19.96
C SER A 205 10.16 -5.72 19.95
N LEU A 206 9.39 -5.19 19.00
CA LEU A 206 9.16 -3.76 18.82
C LEU A 206 8.51 -3.12 20.06
N THR A 207 7.45 -3.72 20.60
CA THR A 207 6.73 -3.14 21.74
C THR A 207 7.59 -3.17 23.00
N TYR A 208 8.39 -4.23 23.20
CA TYR A 208 9.33 -4.27 24.31
C TYR A 208 10.43 -3.21 24.19
N TYR A 209 10.95 -2.97 22.99
CA TYR A 209 11.85 -1.83 22.73
C TYR A 209 11.18 -0.49 23.10
N ALA A 210 9.92 -0.29 22.73
CA ALA A 210 9.19 0.93 23.07
C ALA A 210 9.03 1.12 24.60
N VAL A 211 8.56 0.11 25.34
CA VAL A 211 8.35 0.24 26.80
C VAL A 211 9.65 0.42 27.57
N THR A 212 10.75 -0.20 27.13
CA THR A 212 12.08 0.00 27.73
C THR A 212 12.64 1.41 27.53
N HIS A 213 12.12 2.15 26.54
CA HIS A 213 12.38 3.57 26.32
C HIS A 213 11.28 4.47 26.90
N ASN A 214 10.48 3.95 27.83
CA ASN A 214 9.34 4.64 28.46
C ASN A 214 8.34 5.18 27.44
N LYS A 215 8.06 4.42 26.38
CA LYS A 215 6.94 4.70 25.46
C LYS A 215 5.79 3.73 25.74
N PRO A 216 4.57 4.21 26.03
CA PRO A 216 3.39 3.36 26.07
C PRO A 216 3.26 2.58 24.77
N ALA A 217 3.16 1.25 24.84
CA ALA A 217 3.13 0.42 23.65
C ALA A 217 2.21 -0.80 23.85
N PHE A 218 1.50 -1.13 22.77
CA PHE A 218 0.58 -2.25 22.71
C PHE A 218 0.74 -2.95 21.36
N ALA A 219 0.49 -4.25 21.33
CA ALA A 219 0.22 -4.94 20.07
C ALA A 219 -1.26 -5.30 19.98
N ILE A 220 -1.84 -5.12 18.79
CA ILE A 220 -3.19 -5.58 18.49
C ILE A 220 -3.09 -6.73 17.52
N GLU A 221 -3.67 -7.86 17.92
CA GLU A 221 -3.62 -9.11 17.19
C GLU A 221 -5.04 -9.46 16.72
N SER A 222 -5.32 -9.30 15.43
CA SER A 222 -6.55 -9.86 14.84
C SER A 222 -6.35 -11.36 14.55
N SER A 223 -7.37 -12.21 14.66
CA SER A 223 -7.13 -13.64 14.41
C SER A 223 -6.90 -13.95 12.93
N LYS A 224 -5.83 -14.70 12.61
CA LYS A 224 -5.62 -15.32 11.29
C LYS A 224 -6.77 -16.24 10.90
N ASN A 225 -7.50 -16.79 11.90
CA ASN A 225 -8.65 -17.68 11.72
C ASN A 225 -9.98 -16.93 11.49
N LEU A 226 -10.00 -15.59 11.48
CA LEU A 226 -11.16 -14.85 10.99
C LEU A 226 -11.45 -15.21 9.53
N PRO A 227 -12.73 -15.47 9.17
CA PRO A 227 -13.14 -15.90 7.84
C PRO A 227 -12.65 -15.05 6.67
N SER A 228 -12.56 -13.72 6.85
CA SER A 228 -12.29 -12.78 5.77
C SER A 228 -11.23 -11.75 6.15
N LEU A 229 -10.58 -11.18 5.12
CA LEU A 229 -9.67 -10.04 5.32
C LEU A 229 -10.41 -8.82 5.87
N SER A 230 -11.67 -8.61 5.44
CA SER A 230 -12.49 -7.49 5.90
C SER A 230 -12.76 -7.55 7.39
N GLN A 231 -12.97 -8.75 7.98
CA GLN A 231 -13.12 -8.88 9.43
C GLN A 231 -11.82 -8.59 10.19
N LYS A 232 -10.67 -9.04 9.68
CA LYS A 232 -9.36 -8.72 10.28
C LYS A 232 -9.13 -7.21 10.31
N VAL A 233 -9.38 -6.55 9.17
CA VAL A 233 -9.27 -5.10 9.02
C VAL A 233 -10.27 -4.36 9.91
N PHE A 234 -11.52 -4.86 10.02
CA PHE A 234 -12.53 -4.29 10.90
C PHE A 234 -12.05 -4.20 12.34
N TYR A 235 -11.54 -5.31 12.89
CA TYR A 235 -11.09 -5.32 14.28
C TYR A 235 -9.83 -4.48 14.52
N HIS A 236 -8.91 -4.41 13.56
CA HIS A 236 -7.77 -3.50 13.63
C HIS A 236 -8.21 -2.04 13.63
N LEU A 237 -9.05 -1.63 12.68
CA LEU A 237 -9.56 -0.26 12.61
C LEU A 237 -10.37 0.10 13.85
N LEU A 238 -11.23 -0.80 14.34
CA LEU A 238 -11.99 -0.61 15.57
C LEU A 238 -11.06 -0.40 16.77
N ALA A 239 -10.02 -1.22 16.93
CA ALA A 239 -9.05 -1.04 18.00
C ALA A 239 -8.36 0.33 17.91
N ILE A 240 -7.90 0.71 16.71
CA ILE A 240 -7.23 2.01 16.48
C ILE A 240 -8.17 3.18 16.81
N GLU A 241 -9.45 3.11 16.40
CA GLU A 241 -10.47 4.12 16.76
C GLU A 241 -10.62 4.23 18.29
N GLU A 242 -10.67 3.12 19.02
CA GLU A 242 -10.79 3.16 20.48
C GLU A 242 -9.52 3.69 21.18
N PHE A 243 -8.32 3.42 20.65
CA PHE A 243 -7.10 4.06 21.15
C PHE A 243 -7.09 5.57 20.86
N MET A 244 -7.52 5.99 19.68
CA MET A 244 -7.69 7.41 19.36
C MET A 244 -8.67 8.07 20.33
N ASN A 245 -9.78 7.40 20.67
CA ASN A 245 -10.74 7.90 21.67
C ASN A 245 -10.11 8.05 23.06
N ILE A 246 -9.36 7.06 23.54
CA ILE A 246 -8.64 7.15 24.84
C ILE A 246 -7.62 8.29 24.84
N MET A 247 -6.98 8.52 23.70
CA MET A 247 -6.03 9.62 23.50
C MET A 247 -6.71 10.94 23.14
N GLU A 248 -8.04 10.98 23.07
CA GLU A 248 -8.87 12.11 22.63
C GLU A 248 -8.35 12.75 21.32
N ILE A 249 -8.00 11.90 20.36
CA ILE A 249 -7.67 12.29 18.99
C ILE A 249 -8.99 12.33 18.22
N ASP A 250 -9.41 13.51 17.76
CA ASP A 250 -10.63 13.65 16.97
C ASP A 250 -10.35 13.25 15.52
N PHE A 251 -11.21 12.41 14.96
CA PHE A 251 -11.11 11.95 13.58
C PHE A 251 -12.47 11.86 12.93
N ILE A 252 -12.48 11.91 11.60
CA ILE A 252 -13.64 11.56 10.78
C ILE A 252 -13.23 10.58 9.68
N ARG A 253 -14.17 9.74 9.26
CA ARG A 253 -14.09 8.88 8.09
C ARG A 253 -15.37 9.01 7.27
N GLU A 254 -15.27 8.89 5.96
CA GLU A 254 -16.37 9.07 5.01
C GLU A 254 -17.17 7.78 4.73
N PHE A 255 -16.96 6.75 5.53
CA PHE A 255 -17.62 5.44 5.41
C PHE A 255 -18.01 4.95 6.79
N ASP A 256 -19.05 4.10 6.89
CA ASP A 256 -19.38 3.41 8.14
C ASP A 256 -18.45 2.23 8.38
N LEU A 257 -17.90 2.11 9.61
CA LEU A 257 -17.03 1.00 9.98
C LEU A 257 -17.86 -0.28 10.15
N ASP A 258 -18.03 -1.00 9.06
CA ASP A 258 -18.68 -2.30 8.94
C ASP A 258 -18.00 -3.16 7.86
N GLU A 259 -18.30 -4.46 7.83
CA GLU A 259 -17.67 -5.40 6.91
C GLU A 259 -17.95 -5.05 5.43
N LYS A 260 -19.16 -4.59 5.10
CA LYS A 260 -19.59 -4.30 3.72
C LYS A 260 -18.78 -3.15 3.12
N ASN A 261 -18.60 -2.07 3.88
CA ASN A 261 -17.83 -0.92 3.43
C ASN A 261 -16.33 -1.27 3.36
N ILE A 262 -15.80 -2.04 4.31
CA ILE A 262 -14.40 -2.49 4.27
C ILE A 262 -14.13 -3.35 3.02
N VAL A 263 -15.05 -4.24 2.63
CA VAL A 263 -14.89 -5.02 1.38
C VAL A 263 -14.68 -4.10 0.18
N LYS A 264 -15.48 -3.03 0.05
CA LYS A 264 -15.33 -2.06 -1.05
C LYS A 264 -13.98 -1.35 -1.00
N LEU A 265 -13.59 -0.85 0.17
CA LEU A 265 -12.30 -0.16 0.35
C LEU A 265 -11.10 -1.07 0.02
N LEU A 266 -11.20 -2.37 0.31
CA LEU A 266 -10.16 -3.36 -0.01
C LEU A 266 -9.99 -3.64 -1.52
N GLU A 267 -10.91 -3.15 -2.35
CA GLU A 267 -10.87 -3.21 -3.82
C GLU A 267 -10.41 -1.88 -4.44
N GLU A 268 -10.28 -0.81 -3.65
CA GLU A 268 -9.77 0.50 -4.07
C GLU A 268 -8.24 0.51 -4.11
N TYR A 269 -7.67 0.02 -5.21
CA TYR A 269 -6.22 -0.06 -5.40
C TYR A 269 -5.55 1.27 -5.76
N GLY A 270 -6.33 2.30 -6.07
CA GLY A 270 -5.85 3.64 -6.42
C GLY A 270 -5.16 3.68 -7.78
N ASN A 271 -4.31 4.69 -7.98
CA ASN A 271 -3.56 4.95 -9.21
C ASN A 271 -2.07 4.60 -9.09
N LEU A 272 -1.50 4.16 -10.22
CA LEU A 272 -0.06 4.02 -10.48
C LEU A 272 0.38 5.05 -11.52
N SER A 273 1.33 5.92 -11.13
CA SER A 273 2.08 6.77 -12.05
C SER A 273 3.41 6.12 -12.43
N ILE A 274 3.77 6.17 -13.71
CA ILE A 274 5.07 5.70 -14.23
C ILE A 274 5.76 6.89 -14.90
N ASN A 275 6.96 7.23 -14.43
CA ASN A 275 7.80 8.33 -14.92
C ASN A 275 7.08 9.69 -15.06
N ASP A 276 5.96 9.90 -14.35
CA ASP A 276 5.11 11.08 -14.41
C ASP A 276 4.50 11.38 -15.80
N ASN A 277 4.51 10.40 -16.71
CA ASN A 277 3.94 10.52 -18.05
C ASN A 277 2.95 9.40 -18.42
N ILE A 278 2.68 8.50 -17.48
CA ILE A 278 1.61 7.50 -17.55
C ILE A 278 0.89 7.51 -16.20
N SER A 279 -0.44 7.52 -16.23
CA SER A 279 -1.28 7.32 -15.04
C SER A 279 -2.30 6.21 -15.30
N ILE A 280 -2.28 5.15 -14.51
CA ILE A 280 -3.16 3.99 -14.65
C ILE A 280 -3.97 3.83 -13.36
N ASN A 281 -5.29 3.80 -13.49
CA ASN A 281 -6.17 3.39 -12.39
C ASN A 281 -6.09 1.88 -12.23
N LEU A 282 -5.73 1.43 -11.03
CA LEU A 282 -5.56 0.02 -10.70
C LEU A 282 -6.86 -0.63 -10.22
N THR A 283 -7.88 0.16 -9.88
CA THR A 283 -9.24 -0.33 -9.62
C THR A 283 -9.87 -0.78 -10.94
N ASN A 284 -10.50 -1.96 -10.95
CA ASN A 284 -11.15 -2.54 -12.13
C ASN A 284 -10.22 -2.85 -13.33
N ILE A 285 -8.89 -2.86 -13.12
CA ILE A 285 -7.89 -3.12 -14.16
C ILE A 285 -7.83 -4.58 -14.59
N LYS A 286 -7.53 -4.85 -15.87
CA LYS A 286 -7.19 -6.19 -16.35
C LYS A 286 -5.88 -6.68 -15.73
N LYS A 287 -5.77 -8.01 -15.61
CA LYS A 287 -4.60 -8.67 -14.99
C LYS A 287 -3.32 -8.56 -15.82
N TYR A 288 -3.42 -8.23 -17.09
CA TYR A 288 -2.28 -8.10 -17.99
C TYR A 288 -2.51 -6.98 -19.00
N LEU A 289 -1.54 -6.07 -19.12
CA LEU A 289 -1.50 -5.02 -20.14
C LEU A 289 -0.20 -5.15 -20.94
N SER A 290 -0.30 -5.23 -22.26
CA SER A 290 0.85 -5.33 -23.17
C SER A 290 1.30 -3.97 -23.68
N PHE A 291 2.52 -3.91 -24.25
CA PHE A 291 3.02 -2.75 -24.97
C PHE A 291 3.05 -1.47 -24.12
N ILE A 292 3.39 -1.55 -22.84
CA ILE A 292 3.43 -0.36 -21.97
C ILE A 292 4.69 0.45 -22.30
N PRO A 293 4.57 1.70 -22.79
CA PRO A 293 5.69 2.47 -23.31
C PRO A 293 6.54 3.05 -22.17
N ILE A 294 7.65 2.41 -21.83
CA ILE A 294 8.49 2.80 -20.69
C ILE A 294 9.97 2.86 -21.04
N LYS A 295 10.81 3.36 -20.13
CA LYS A 295 12.27 3.35 -20.30
C LYS A 295 12.80 1.91 -20.20
N SER A 296 13.93 1.62 -20.83
CA SER A 296 14.62 0.32 -20.68
C SER A 296 15.17 0.09 -19.27
N GLU A 297 15.47 1.16 -18.56
CA GLU A 297 16.04 1.17 -17.23
C GLU A 297 15.56 2.39 -16.43
N SER A 298 15.77 2.36 -15.12
CA SER A 298 15.53 3.52 -14.23
C SER A 298 14.11 4.12 -14.32
N ASN A 299 13.10 3.25 -14.45
CA ASN A 299 11.70 3.67 -14.34
C ASN A 299 11.34 4.00 -12.89
N VAL A 300 10.59 5.08 -12.71
CA VAL A 300 10.05 5.48 -11.42
C VAL A 300 8.57 5.12 -11.37
N PHE A 301 8.17 4.34 -10.37
CA PHE A 301 6.79 3.94 -10.13
C PHE A 301 6.30 4.61 -8.84
N LYS A 302 5.20 5.36 -8.92
CA LYS A 302 4.60 6.04 -7.77
C LYS A 302 3.16 5.58 -7.60
N PHE A 303 2.83 5.08 -6.42
CA PHE A 303 1.48 4.64 -6.08
C PHE A 303 0.81 5.67 -5.19
N SER A 304 -0.49 5.85 -5.41
CA SER A 304 -1.35 6.58 -4.47
C SER A 304 -1.76 5.72 -3.27
N ASN A 305 -1.86 4.39 -3.45
CA ASN A 305 -2.09 3.48 -2.33
C ASN A 305 -0.75 3.22 -1.59
N PRO A 306 -0.68 3.41 -0.26
CA PRO A 306 0.55 3.21 0.52
C PRO A 306 1.15 1.80 0.45
N LEU A 307 0.36 0.78 0.11
CA LEU A 307 0.86 -0.60 -0.02
C LEU A 307 1.37 -0.94 -1.42
N GLY A 308 1.40 0.04 -2.33
CA GLY A 308 1.83 -0.13 -3.69
C GLY A 308 3.30 -0.53 -3.81
N SER A 309 3.59 -1.54 -4.62
CA SER A 309 4.96 -1.94 -4.95
C SER A 309 5.03 -2.56 -6.36
N VAL A 310 6.23 -2.58 -6.94
CA VAL A 310 6.48 -3.26 -8.23
C VAL A 310 7.55 -4.32 -8.05
N ALA A 311 7.36 -5.49 -8.67
CA ALA A 311 8.38 -6.51 -8.85
C ALA A 311 8.71 -6.68 -10.34
N ARG A 312 9.95 -7.05 -10.65
CA ARG A 312 10.32 -7.49 -11.98
C ARG A 312 10.22 -9.01 -12.08
N GLU A 313 9.38 -9.51 -12.98
CA GLU A 313 9.19 -10.94 -13.26
C GLU A 313 9.58 -11.22 -14.72
N GLY A 314 10.82 -11.65 -14.93
CA GLY A 314 11.40 -11.80 -16.26
C GLY A 314 11.45 -10.47 -17.01
N ARG A 315 10.75 -10.39 -18.15
CA ARG A 315 10.62 -9.16 -18.95
C ARG A 315 9.51 -8.22 -18.50
N ASN A 316 8.63 -8.66 -17.60
CA ASN A 316 7.45 -7.88 -17.19
C ASN A 316 7.69 -7.18 -15.86
N PHE A 317 6.90 -6.13 -15.63
CA PHE A 317 6.74 -5.49 -14.34
C PHE A 317 5.39 -5.91 -13.75
N VAL A 318 5.37 -6.25 -12.46
CA VAL A 318 4.15 -6.68 -11.79
C VAL A 318 3.87 -5.72 -10.65
N ALA A 319 2.71 -5.07 -10.69
CA ALA A 319 2.25 -4.17 -9.65
C ALA A 319 1.46 -4.94 -8.59
N TYR A 320 1.79 -4.68 -7.33
CA TYR A 320 1.17 -5.26 -6.15
C TYR A 320 0.57 -4.16 -5.28
N ILE A 321 -0.57 -4.44 -4.64
CA ILE A 321 -1.06 -3.69 -3.49
C ILE A 321 -1.05 -4.64 -2.29
N GLY A 322 -0.15 -4.41 -1.36
CA GLY A 322 0.13 -5.36 -0.28
C GLY A 322 0.65 -6.68 -0.87
N ASN A 323 0.02 -7.78 -0.51
CA ASN A 323 0.29 -9.11 -1.07
C ASN A 323 -0.53 -9.43 -2.34
N LYS A 324 -1.42 -8.54 -2.80
CA LYS A 324 -2.29 -8.81 -3.95
C LYS A 324 -1.59 -8.41 -5.25
N LYS A 325 -1.40 -9.37 -6.17
CA LYS A 325 -0.98 -9.10 -7.55
C LYS A 325 -2.13 -8.45 -8.32
N VAL A 326 -1.96 -7.18 -8.69
CA VAL A 326 -3.02 -6.39 -9.32
C VAL A 326 -2.95 -6.46 -10.85
N VAL A 327 -1.80 -6.11 -11.43
CA VAL A 327 -1.59 -6.10 -12.89
C VAL A 327 -0.17 -6.49 -13.27
N THR A 328 -0.03 -7.19 -14.40
CA THR A 328 1.25 -7.44 -15.08
C THR A 328 1.37 -6.51 -16.28
N LEU A 329 2.40 -5.68 -16.29
CA LEU A 329 2.72 -4.72 -17.33
C LEU A 329 3.85 -5.30 -18.21
N SER A 330 3.53 -5.63 -19.46
CA SER A 330 4.55 -6.03 -20.43
C SER A 330 5.08 -4.80 -21.16
N PRO A 331 6.37 -4.48 -21.01
CA PRO A 331 6.91 -3.23 -21.51
C PRO A 331 7.13 -3.28 -23.02
N GLN A 332 7.06 -2.09 -23.61
CA GLN A 332 7.68 -1.73 -24.87
C GLN A 332 8.61 -0.55 -24.59
N TYR A 333 9.86 -0.64 -25.01
CA TYR A 333 10.87 0.32 -24.58
C TYR A 333 11.00 1.49 -25.54
N PHE A 334 10.98 2.71 -24.98
CA PHE A 334 11.14 3.97 -25.69
C PHE A 334 12.08 4.91 -24.96
N LYS A 335 12.68 5.85 -25.71
CA LYS A 335 13.18 7.10 -25.13
C LYS A 335 12.00 7.97 -24.72
N ILE A 336 12.15 8.73 -23.64
CA ILE A 336 11.14 9.71 -23.21
C ILE A 336 11.48 11.05 -23.84
N GLY A 337 10.51 11.63 -24.55
CA GLY A 337 10.71 12.91 -25.23
C GLY A 337 10.85 14.07 -24.23
N GLU A 338 11.94 14.83 -24.33
CA GLU A 338 12.22 15.96 -23.42
C GLU A 338 11.49 17.25 -23.81
N SER A 339 10.97 17.34 -25.04
CA SER A 339 10.35 18.55 -25.62
C SER A 339 8.86 18.38 -25.95
N CYS A 340 8.17 17.50 -25.23
CA CYS A 340 6.74 17.26 -25.42
C CYS A 340 5.90 18.37 -24.79
N THR A 341 4.78 18.72 -25.40
CA THR A 341 3.81 19.67 -24.83
C THR A 341 3.07 19.02 -23.66
N ASP A 342 2.70 19.85 -22.69
CA ASP A 342 1.93 19.41 -21.53
C ASP A 342 0.42 19.41 -21.79
N THR A 343 -0.02 19.87 -22.95
CA THR A 343 -1.43 19.88 -23.35
C THR A 343 -1.62 19.34 -24.76
N PHE A 344 -2.84 18.88 -25.03
CA PHE A 344 -3.33 18.47 -26.34
C PHE A 344 -4.82 18.83 -26.47
N ASP A 345 -5.28 19.02 -27.71
CA ASP A 345 -6.68 19.31 -28.00
C ASP A 345 -7.40 18.03 -28.46
N VAL A 346 -8.63 17.86 -28.00
CA VAL A 346 -9.50 16.75 -28.38
C VAL A 346 -10.90 17.30 -28.70
N VAL A 347 -11.57 16.72 -29.68
CA VAL A 347 -13.01 16.88 -29.86
C VAL A 347 -13.68 15.68 -29.19
N VAL A 348 -14.53 15.93 -28.21
CA VAL A 348 -15.29 14.93 -27.48
C VAL A 348 -16.77 15.22 -27.71
N ASP A 349 -17.52 14.28 -28.26
CA ASP A 349 -18.96 14.42 -28.51
C ASP A 349 -19.30 15.73 -29.25
N GLY A 350 -18.47 16.11 -30.23
CA GLY A 350 -18.60 17.33 -31.02
C GLY A 350 -18.08 18.62 -30.36
N VAL A 351 -17.63 18.57 -29.11
CA VAL A 351 -17.11 19.73 -28.35
C VAL A 351 -15.59 19.69 -28.28
N LYS A 352 -14.93 20.78 -28.66
CA LYS A 352 -13.48 20.93 -28.52
C LYS A 352 -13.11 21.22 -27.05
N VAL A 353 -12.18 20.44 -26.51
CA VAL A 353 -11.62 20.57 -25.16
C VAL A 353 -10.10 20.49 -25.22
N THR A 354 -9.42 21.32 -24.42
CA THR A 354 -7.97 21.24 -24.21
C THR A 354 -7.70 20.50 -22.90
N LEU A 355 -6.88 19.44 -22.95
CA LEU A 355 -6.56 18.61 -21.79
C LEU A 355 -5.06 18.64 -21.47
N ASN A 356 -4.73 18.48 -20.20
CA ASN A 356 -3.34 18.29 -19.77
C ASN A 356 -2.89 16.86 -20.06
N LYS A 357 -1.59 16.65 -20.24
CA LYS A 357 -0.97 15.33 -20.39
C LYS A 357 -1.40 14.41 -19.27
N THR A 358 -1.59 13.13 -19.59
CA THR A 358 -2.04 12.09 -18.64
C THR A 358 -3.45 12.25 -18.08
N SER A 359 -4.19 13.29 -18.48
CA SER A 359 -5.61 13.45 -18.13
C SER A 359 -6.47 12.43 -18.89
N ASP A 360 -7.58 12.06 -18.26
CA ASP A 360 -8.55 11.15 -18.85
C ASP A 360 -9.47 11.91 -19.82
N ILE A 361 -9.74 11.31 -20.97
CA ILE A 361 -10.71 11.78 -21.97
C ILE A 361 -12.02 11.04 -21.68
N ILE A 362 -13.05 11.73 -21.22
CA ILE A 362 -14.35 11.13 -20.90
C ILE A 362 -15.29 11.33 -22.09
N VAL A 363 -15.88 10.26 -22.63
CA VAL A 363 -16.58 10.26 -23.93
C VAL A 363 -17.90 9.48 -23.84
N ASN A 364 -18.97 9.98 -24.46
CA ASN A 364 -20.25 9.26 -24.58
C ASN A 364 -20.38 8.51 -25.91
N ASP A 365 -20.18 9.18 -27.06
CA ASP A 365 -20.28 8.57 -28.40
C ASP A 365 -18.89 8.44 -29.05
N ASP A 366 -18.25 9.56 -29.36
CA ASP A 366 -17.01 9.58 -30.13
C ASP A 366 -16.03 10.67 -29.69
N PHE A 367 -14.76 10.42 -30.00
CA PHE A 367 -13.69 11.39 -29.80
C PHE A 367 -12.72 11.43 -30.97
N ASN A 368 -12.03 12.55 -31.10
CA ASN A 368 -10.99 12.78 -32.09
C ASN A 368 -9.87 13.62 -31.47
N VAL A 369 -8.64 13.12 -31.49
CA VAL A 369 -7.47 13.91 -31.07
C VAL A 369 -7.05 14.83 -32.21
N ILE A 370 -7.06 16.14 -31.97
CA ILE A 370 -6.75 17.12 -33.01
C ILE A 370 -5.27 17.01 -33.40
N GLU A 371 -4.99 17.01 -34.71
CA GLU A 371 -3.63 16.98 -35.26
C GLU A 371 -2.76 18.09 -34.68
N GLN A 372 -1.54 17.73 -34.29
CA GLN A 372 -0.53 18.66 -33.77
C GLN A 372 0.80 18.43 -34.48
N SER A 373 1.38 19.51 -35.01
CA SER A 373 2.63 19.43 -35.79
C SER A 373 3.76 18.72 -35.03
N GLY A 374 4.32 17.69 -35.66
CA GLY A 374 5.43 16.89 -35.14
C GLY A 374 5.05 15.79 -34.15
N TYR A 375 3.76 15.65 -33.81
CA TYR A 375 3.25 14.57 -32.97
C TYR A 375 2.65 13.47 -33.82
N ARG A 376 2.67 12.27 -33.26
CA ARG A 376 1.95 11.10 -33.74
C ARG A 376 1.10 10.55 -32.61
N VAL A 377 -0.18 10.31 -32.87
CA VAL A 377 -1.10 9.71 -31.91
C VAL A 377 -1.29 8.23 -32.26
N ASN A 378 -1.30 7.38 -31.25
CA ASN A 378 -1.57 5.95 -31.35
C ASN A 378 -2.64 5.56 -30.32
N VAL A 379 -3.80 5.16 -30.80
CA VAL A 379 -4.99 4.79 -30.04
C VAL A 379 -5.01 3.28 -29.90
N ILE A 380 -4.54 2.78 -28.76
CA ILE A 380 -4.30 1.34 -28.56
C ILE A 380 -5.61 0.56 -28.57
N GLY A 381 -5.75 -0.33 -29.55
CA GLY A 381 -6.93 -1.16 -29.77
C GLY A 381 -7.76 -0.70 -30.96
N PHE A 382 -7.48 0.47 -31.51
CA PHE A 382 -7.99 0.92 -32.81
C PHE A 382 -6.92 0.66 -33.88
N THR A 383 -7.38 0.47 -35.13
CA THR A 383 -6.51 0.41 -36.30
C THR A 383 -7.25 0.98 -37.49
N SER A 384 -6.62 1.87 -38.25
CA SER A 384 -7.11 2.33 -39.55
C SER A 384 -6.12 1.94 -40.64
N GLU A 385 -6.65 1.42 -41.75
CA GLU A 385 -5.81 0.97 -42.87
C GLU A 385 -5.00 2.16 -43.45
N GLY A 386 -3.68 1.98 -43.53
CA GLY A 386 -2.76 2.97 -44.11
C GLY A 386 -2.37 4.15 -43.21
N LEU A 387 -2.87 4.25 -41.98
CA LEU A 387 -2.55 5.33 -41.04
C LEU A 387 -1.58 4.87 -39.94
N ASN A 388 -0.47 5.60 -39.78
CA ASN A 388 0.46 5.43 -38.66
C ASN A 388 0.21 6.45 -37.53
N ASP A 389 -0.49 7.54 -37.85
CA ASP A 389 -0.95 8.60 -36.97
C ASP A 389 -2.48 8.61 -37.03
N GLU A 390 -3.11 8.48 -35.87
CA GLU A 390 -4.56 8.38 -35.73
C GLU A 390 -5.19 9.67 -35.21
N SER A 391 -4.43 10.77 -35.19
CA SER A 391 -4.99 12.10 -35.01
C SER A 391 -5.89 12.49 -36.21
N GLY A 392 -6.89 13.32 -35.95
CA GLY A 392 -7.88 13.74 -36.96
C GLY A 392 -9.00 12.72 -37.23
N VAL A 393 -8.93 11.50 -36.68
CA VAL A 393 -9.93 10.44 -36.88
C VAL A 393 -10.97 10.44 -35.75
N SER A 394 -12.26 10.39 -36.10
CA SER A 394 -13.36 10.17 -35.13
C SER A 394 -13.48 8.68 -34.82
N ILE A 395 -13.39 8.33 -33.53
CA ILE A 395 -13.31 6.95 -33.04
C ILE A 395 -14.40 6.72 -31.99
N ARG A 396 -15.15 5.63 -32.13
CA ARG A 396 -16.21 5.18 -31.21
C ARG A 396 -15.80 3.90 -30.48
N LEU A 397 -16.48 3.58 -29.38
CA LEU A 397 -16.21 2.36 -28.61
C LEU A 397 -16.25 1.08 -29.45
N LYS A 398 -17.16 0.99 -30.42
CA LYS A 398 -17.33 -0.18 -31.30
C LYS A 398 -16.12 -0.44 -32.22
N ASP A 399 -15.27 0.57 -32.41
CA ASP A 399 -14.11 0.50 -33.31
C ASP A 399 -12.88 -0.11 -32.61
N PHE A 400 -12.96 -0.34 -31.29
CA PHE A 400 -11.87 -0.93 -30.50
C PHE A 400 -11.94 -2.45 -30.42
N ASP A 401 -10.78 -3.08 -30.54
CA ASP A 401 -10.55 -4.44 -30.08
C ASP A 401 -10.47 -4.47 -28.54
N LYS A 402 -11.50 -5.07 -27.94
CA LYS A 402 -11.66 -5.25 -26.50
C LYS A 402 -10.43 -5.86 -25.81
N ARG A 403 -9.59 -6.62 -26.50
CA ARG A 403 -8.36 -7.22 -25.92
C ARG A 403 -7.37 -6.17 -25.42
N PHE A 404 -7.39 -4.96 -26.00
CA PHE A 404 -6.47 -3.87 -25.66
C PHE A 404 -7.00 -2.90 -24.60
N SER A 405 -8.23 -3.10 -24.10
CA SER A 405 -8.74 -2.27 -23.01
C SER A 405 -7.89 -2.43 -21.74
N ILE A 406 -7.85 -1.37 -20.94
CA ILE A 406 -7.16 -1.31 -19.65
C ILE A 406 -8.01 -1.98 -18.58
N ASP A 407 -9.32 -1.76 -18.62
CA ASP A 407 -10.29 -2.20 -17.62
C ASP A 407 -11.00 -3.49 -18.04
N VAL A 408 -11.56 -4.21 -17.06
CA VAL A 408 -12.28 -5.47 -17.30
C VAL A 408 -13.62 -5.27 -18.03
N ASN A 409 -14.22 -4.06 -17.96
CA ASN A 409 -15.49 -3.75 -18.62
C ASN A 409 -15.30 -3.39 -20.10
N ASN A 410 -14.06 -3.30 -20.58
CA ASN A 410 -13.69 -2.97 -21.96
C ASN A 410 -14.14 -1.58 -22.41
N ARG A 411 -14.02 -0.59 -21.51
CA ARG A 411 -14.45 0.80 -21.75
C ARG A 411 -13.32 1.83 -21.65
N VAL A 412 -12.15 1.41 -21.19
CA VAL A 412 -11.00 2.29 -21.01
C VAL A 412 -9.87 1.86 -21.93
N TYR A 413 -9.40 2.75 -22.79
CA TYR A 413 -8.32 2.46 -23.77
C TYR A 413 -7.22 3.52 -23.69
N ARG A 414 -6.01 3.17 -24.14
CA ARG A 414 -4.86 4.09 -24.10
C ARG A 414 -4.81 4.94 -25.35
N VAL A 415 -4.48 6.21 -25.16
CA VAL A 415 -4.12 7.15 -26.22
C VAL A 415 -2.68 7.59 -25.96
N GLU A 416 -1.77 7.14 -26.80
CA GLU A 416 -0.33 7.34 -26.63
C GLU A 416 0.19 8.39 -27.61
N PHE A 417 0.99 9.32 -27.10
CA PHE A 417 1.52 10.45 -27.85
C PHE A 417 3.03 10.29 -28.04
N TYR A 418 3.48 10.48 -29.28
CA TYR A 418 4.88 10.34 -29.67
C TYR A 418 5.36 11.57 -30.42
N LYS A 419 6.63 11.94 -30.25
CA LYS A 419 7.29 13.00 -31.01
C LYS A 419 8.67 12.49 -31.42
N ASN A 420 9.01 12.57 -32.70
CA ASN A 420 10.29 12.05 -33.24
C ASN A 420 10.60 10.59 -32.83
N ASN A 421 9.58 9.72 -32.78
CA ASN A 421 9.66 8.32 -32.29
C ASN A 421 10.02 8.16 -30.81
N GLU A 422 9.96 9.23 -30.02
CA GLU A 422 10.10 9.19 -28.56
C GLU A 422 8.72 9.25 -27.92
N PHE A 423 8.55 8.53 -26.81
CA PHE A 423 7.29 8.51 -26.07
C PHE A 423 7.15 9.78 -25.23
N CYS A 424 6.05 10.49 -25.40
CA CYS A 424 5.75 11.71 -24.64
C CYS A 424 4.96 11.36 -23.38
N HIS A 425 3.70 10.98 -23.56
CA HIS A 425 2.79 10.61 -22.48
C HIS A 425 1.69 9.68 -22.98
N MET A 426 0.97 9.09 -22.02
CA MET A 426 -0.22 8.28 -22.24
C MET A 426 -1.40 8.95 -21.53
N SER A 427 -2.46 9.20 -22.27
CA SER A 427 -3.79 9.51 -21.74
C SER A 427 -4.68 8.27 -21.88
N LYS A 428 -5.85 8.29 -21.24
CA LYS A 428 -6.83 7.21 -21.38
C LYS A 428 -8.15 7.79 -21.86
N VAL A 429 -8.82 7.09 -22.76
CA VAL A 429 -10.20 7.39 -23.11
C VAL A 429 -11.14 6.48 -22.32
N HIS A 430 -12.14 7.06 -21.69
CA HIS A 430 -13.16 6.39 -20.90
C HIS A 430 -14.50 6.57 -21.59
N PHE A 431 -15.04 5.47 -22.12
CA PHE A 431 -16.40 5.46 -22.65
C PHE A 431 -17.40 5.27 -21.51
N ILE A 432 -18.13 6.33 -21.21
CA ILE A 432 -19.27 6.28 -20.28
C ILE A 432 -20.52 5.92 -21.07
N GLN A 433 -21.40 5.12 -20.47
CA GLN A 433 -22.67 4.77 -21.08
C GLN A 433 -23.73 5.47 -20.24
N ASP A 434 -24.54 6.31 -20.86
CA ASP A 434 -25.73 6.82 -20.19
C ASP A 434 -26.62 5.63 -19.84
N HIS A 435 -26.96 5.50 -18.55
CA HIS A 435 -27.96 4.53 -18.07
C HIS A 435 -29.40 4.94 -18.44
N GLU A 436 -29.58 5.89 -19.37
CA GLU A 436 -30.87 6.22 -19.94
C GLU A 436 -31.16 5.23 -21.08
N ASN A 437 -32.02 4.24 -20.79
CA ASN A 437 -32.60 3.21 -21.69
C ASN A 437 -32.07 1.76 -21.50
N GLU A 438 -32.12 1.24 -20.26
CA GLU A 438 -32.47 -0.18 -20.05
C GLU A 438 -33.90 -0.33 -19.52
#